data_AF-A0A6P0NB43-F1
#
_entry.id   AF-A0A6P0NB43-F1
#
_cell.length_a   1.000
_cell.length_b   1.000
_cell.length_c   1.000
_cell.angle_alpha   90.00
_cell.angle_beta   90.00
_cell.angle_gamma   90.00
#
_symmetry.space_group_name_H-M   'P 1'
#
loop_
_entity.id
_entity.type
_entity.pdbx_description
1 polymer ?
#
loop_
_entity_poly.entity_id
_entity_poly.type
_entity_poly.pdbx_seq_one_letter_code
_entity_poly.pdbx_strand_id
1 'polypeptide(L)'
;MSKAFAAWFSWVMPVAATFLATSVTAPVARAQNLYNPQPISHSKEIVDTLTQKDIPIGDGGFARDYVVNLDAGDQVAIDLISDNFDTMISVIASDGSMVAENDDGPDGSTNSLLFARITETDEYIIRVRAFGSTGGGRFRLKITRLKPI
;
A
#
# COMPACT_ATOMS: atom_id res chain seq x y z
N MET A 1 -14.83 81.93 41.13
CA MET A 1 -14.37 80.57 40.78
C MET A 1 -14.24 80.51 39.27
N SER A 2 -13.02 80.70 38.73
CA SER A 2 -12.74 80.55 37.30
C SER A 2 -11.24 80.62 37.10
N LYS A 3 -10.60 79.49 36.76
CA LYS A 3 -9.32 79.45 36.04
C LYS A 3 -9.25 78.17 35.22
N ALA A 4 -9.41 78.29 33.91
CA ALA A 4 -8.98 77.28 32.95
C ALA A 4 -7.46 77.44 32.76
N PHE A 5 -6.72 76.34 32.86
CA PHE A 5 -5.27 76.29 32.70
C PHE A 5 -4.90 75.62 31.37
N ALA A 6 -3.77 76.08 30.83
CA ALA A 6 -3.32 75.93 29.46
C ALA A 6 -2.89 74.51 29.06
N ALA A 7 -3.03 74.21 27.77
CA ALA A 7 -2.55 73.00 27.13
C ALA A 7 -1.03 73.06 26.91
N TRP A 8 -0.34 71.95 27.21
CA TRP A 8 1.10 71.77 27.01
C TRP A 8 1.42 71.03 25.70
N PHE A 9 2.54 71.44 25.11
CA PHE A 9 3.09 71.06 23.80
C PHE A 9 3.60 69.61 23.80
N SER A 10 3.22 68.79 22.80
CA SER A 10 3.66 67.39 22.67
C SER A 10 4.83 67.27 21.68
N TRP A 11 5.99 66.79 22.14
CA TRP A 11 7.12 66.42 21.28
C TRP A 11 7.01 64.94 20.94
N VAL A 12 6.91 64.60 19.65
CA VAL A 12 6.94 63.21 19.16
C VAL A 12 8.38 62.84 18.77
N MET A 13 8.94 61.80 19.37
CA MET A 13 10.19 61.15 18.93
C MET A 13 9.83 59.99 17.97
N PRO A 14 10.46 59.85 16.79
CA PRO A 14 10.25 58.67 15.94
C PRO A 14 11.08 57.49 16.44
N VAL A 15 10.43 56.37 16.77
CA VAL A 15 11.10 55.09 16.99
C VAL A 15 11.29 54.41 15.64
N ALA A 16 12.55 54.22 15.23
CA ALA A 16 12.89 53.45 14.04
C ALA A 16 12.70 51.94 14.33
N ALA A 17 11.69 51.33 13.73
CA ALA A 17 11.46 49.89 13.81
C ALA A 17 12.15 49.17 12.64
N THR A 18 13.30 48.55 12.88
CA THR A 18 13.92 47.60 11.95
C THR A 18 13.26 46.23 12.11
N PHE A 19 12.47 45.82 11.12
CA PHE A 19 11.99 44.44 10.99
C PHE A 19 13.05 43.59 10.28
N LEU A 20 13.66 42.65 11.01
CA LEU A 20 14.51 41.60 10.44
C LEU A 20 13.62 40.38 10.17
N ALA A 21 13.23 40.16 8.91
CA ALA A 21 12.47 38.98 8.52
C ALA A 21 13.43 37.81 8.23
N THR A 22 13.55 36.88 9.18
CA THR A 22 14.22 35.59 8.94
C THR A 22 13.21 34.63 8.33
N SER A 23 13.37 34.33 7.03
CA SER A 23 12.62 33.25 6.39
C SER A 23 13.14 31.90 6.87
N VAL A 24 12.45 31.28 7.82
CA VAL A 24 12.67 29.87 8.17
C VAL A 24 12.00 29.02 7.09
N THR A 25 12.78 28.56 6.10
CA THR A 25 12.33 27.47 5.23
C THR A 25 12.47 26.18 6.02
N ALA A 26 11.39 25.72 6.65
CA ALA A 26 11.36 24.37 7.19
C ALA A 26 11.49 23.36 6.03
N PRO A 27 12.33 22.33 6.14
CA PRO A 27 12.31 21.25 5.16
C PRO A 27 10.95 20.56 5.25
N VAL A 28 10.19 20.56 4.16
CA VAL A 28 9.00 19.72 4.06
C VAL A 28 9.50 18.28 4.04
N ALA A 29 9.26 17.53 5.11
CA ALA A 29 9.59 16.11 5.16
C ALA A 29 8.84 15.39 4.03
N ARG A 30 9.57 14.73 3.13
CA ARG A 30 8.97 13.91 2.09
C ARG A 30 8.27 12.74 2.77
N ALA A 31 6.94 12.64 2.64
CA ALA A 31 6.21 11.45 3.03
C ALA A 31 6.80 10.25 2.28
N GLN A 32 7.36 9.29 3.02
CA GLN A 32 7.81 8.03 2.45
C GLN A 32 6.58 7.15 2.28
N ASN A 33 6.31 6.72 1.05
CA ASN A 33 5.22 5.80 0.79
C ASN A 33 5.65 4.41 1.27
N LEU A 34 5.29 4.07 2.51
CA LEU A 34 5.68 2.81 3.17
C LEU A 34 4.96 1.59 2.56
N TYR A 35 3.83 1.83 1.89
CA TYR A 35 3.04 0.83 1.19
C TYR A 35 2.85 1.26 -0.26
N ASN A 36 3.42 0.50 -1.17
CA ASN A 36 3.36 0.76 -2.61
C ASN A 36 3.36 -0.58 -3.36
N PRO A 37 2.24 -1.31 -3.36
CA PRO A 37 2.14 -2.62 -3.99
C PRO A 37 2.41 -2.51 -5.50
N GLN A 38 3.02 -3.54 -6.06
CA GLN A 38 3.40 -3.53 -7.47
C GLN A 38 2.19 -3.80 -8.37
N PRO A 39 1.93 -2.99 -9.41
CA PRO A 39 0.84 -3.26 -10.35
C PRO A 39 1.10 -4.46 -11.25
N ILE A 40 0.07 -5.29 -11.44
CA ILE A 40 0.04 -6.40 -12.39
C ILE A 40 -0.55 -5.87 -13.69
N SER A 41 0.30 -5.32 -14.54
CA SER A 41 -0.14 -4.58 -15.74
C SER A 41 -0.10 -5.43 -17.02
N HIS A 42 0.98 -6.18 -17.30
CA HIS A 42 1.12 -6.86 -18.60
C HIS A 42 1.94 -8.17 -18.62
N SER A 43 2.62 -8.56 -17.55
CA SER A 43 3.36 -9.81 -17.55
C SER A 43 2.42 -11.00 -17.32
N LYS A 44 2.59 -12.07 -18.11
CA LYS A 44 1.88 -13.34 -17.87
C LYS A 44 2.31 -14.02 -16.57
N GLU A 45 3.45 -13.60 -16.00
CA GLU A 45 4.04 -14.18 -14.80
C GLU A 45 4.92 -13.10 -14.15
N ILE A 46 4.91 -13.07 -12.83
CA ILE A 46 5.77 -12.25 -11.98
C ILE A 46 6.73 -13.20 -11.28
N VAL A 47 8.01 -12.96 -11.41
CA VAL A 47 9.06 -13.71 -10.72
C VAL A 47 9.66 -12.79 -9.67
N ASP A 48 9.52 -13.14 -8.39
CA ASP A 48 9.91 -12.27 -7.28
C ASP A 48 10.43 -13.11 -6.09
N THR A 49 10.81 -12.44 -4.99
CA THR A 49 11.30 -13.06 -3.76
C THR A 49 10.56 -12.49 -2.55
N LEU A 50 9.96 -13.38 -1.75
CA LEU A 50 9.32 -13.04 -0.49
C LEU A 50 10.40 -12.98 0.62
N THR A 51 10.53 -11.85 1.30
CA THR A 51 11.59 -11.62 2.31
C THR A 51 11.07 -10.98 3.58
N GLN A 52 11.82 -11.07 4.68
CA GLN A 52 11.49 -10.44 5.97
C GLN A 52 11.38 -8.89 5.92
N LYS A 53 11.76 -8.26 4.81
CA LYS A 53 11.58 -6.81 4.61
C LYS A 53 10.19 -6.46 4.06
N ASP A 54 9.41 -7.47 3.69
CA ASP A 54 8.04 -7.31 3.21
C ASP A 54 7.08 -7.05 4.38
N ILE A 55 5.77 -6.96 4.07
CA ILE A 55 4.74 -6.49 5.01
C ILE A 55 4.66 -7.46 6.20
N PRO A 56 4.95 -7.03 7.44
CA PRO A 56 4.84 -7.91 8.59
C PRO A 56 3.37 -8.26 8.86
N ILE A 57 3.08 -9.55 9.02
CA ILE A 57 1.71 -10.06 9.27
C ILE A 57 1.53 -10.68 10.66
N GLY A 58 2.51 -10.51 11.55
CA GLY A 58 2.52 -11.09 12.90
C GLY A 58 3.32 -12.39 12.97
N ASP A 59 3.74 -12.76 14.18
CA ASP A 59 4.45 -14.01 14.50
C ASP A 59 5.69 -14.32 13.64
N GLY A 60 6.35 -13.29 13.11
CA GLY A 60 7.52 -13.42 12.23
C GLY A 60 7.18 -13.66 10.75
N GLY A 61 5.90 -13.75 10.40
CA GLY A 61 5.43 -13.85 9.03
C GLY A 61 5.51 -12.53 8.28
N PHE A 62 5.62 -12.63 6.96
CA PHE A 62 5.62 -11.49 6.05
C PHE A 62 4.86 -11.80 4.77
N ALA A 63 4.35 -10.76 4.13
CA ALA A 63 3.53 -10.85 2.93
C ALA A 63 3.92 -9.77 1.92
N ARG A 64 3.71 -10.07 0.64
CA ARG A 64 3.91 -9.13 -0.45
C ARG A 64 2.61 -8.93 -1.22
N ASP A 65 2.25 -7.68 -1.41
CA ASP A 65 1.02 -7.28 -2.10
C ASP A 65 1.31 -6.80 -3.52
N TYR A 66 0.43 -7.22 -4.43
CA TYR A 66 0.34 -6.74 -5.79
C TYR A 66 -1.05 -6.17 -6.03
N VAL A 67 -1.19 -5.22 -6.95
CA VAL A 67 -2.50 -4.64 -7.29
C VAL A 67 -2.87 -4.94 -8.74
N VAL A 68 -4.15 -5.23 -8.95
CA VAL A 68 -4.70 -5.54 -10.28
C VAL A 68 -6.10 -4.96 -10.40
N ASN A 69 -6.38 -4.27 -11.50
CA ASN A 69 -7.75 -3.87 -11.83
C ASN A 69 -8.49 -5.07 -12.41
N LEU A 70 -9.64 -5.40 -11.85
CA LEU A 70 -10.52 -6.47 -12.33
C LEU A 70 -11.92 -5.92 -12.56
N ASP A 71 -12.63 -6.50 -13.53
CA ASP A 71 -13.96 -6.04 -13.92
C ASP A 71 -15.03 -6.96 -13.34
N ALA A 72 -16.20 -6.41 -13.00
CA ALA A 72 -17.36 -7.19 -12.60
C ALA A 72 -17.68 -8.25 -13.68
N GLY A 73 -17.79 -9.51 -13.27
CA GLY A 73 -17.97 -10.66 -14.15
C GLY A 73 -16.69 -11.38 -14.57
N ASP A 74 -15.50 -10.81 -14.28
CA ASP A 74 -14.23 -11.51 -14.48
C ASP A 74 -14.22 -12.82 -13.68
N GLN A 75 -13.71 -13.88 -14.31
CA GLN A 75 -13.31 -15.10 -13.64
C GLN A 75 -11.80 -15.19 -13.75
N VAL A 76 -11.10 -15.32 -12.62
CA VAL A 76 -9.64 -15.36 -12.59
C VAL A 76 -9.14 -16.67 -12.00
N ALA A 77 -8.07 -17.19 -12.58
CA ALA A 77 -7.24 -18.23 -12.00
C ALA A 77 -5.89 -17.61 -11.61
N ILE A 78 -5.45 -17.84 -10.38
CA ILE A 78 -4.20 -17.31 -9.84
C ILE A 78 -3.31 -18.48 -9.43
N ASP A 79 -2.19 -18.63 -10.11
CA ASP A 79 -1.15 -19.62 -9.81
C ASP A 79 -0.06 -18.98 -8.97
N LEU A 80 0.32 -19.62 -7.86
CA LEU A 80 1.49 -19.25 -7.06
C LEU A 80 2.35 -20.48 -6.85
N ILE A 81 3.59 -20.41 -7.36
CA ILE A 81 4.52 -21.54 -7.35
C ILE A 81 5.79 -21.15 -6.61
N SER A 82 6.22 -21.97 -5.65
CA SER A 82 7.51 -21.82 -4.97
C SER A 82 8.12 -23.17 -4.59
N ASP A 83 9.42 -23.31 -4.83
CA ASP A 83 10.23 -24.42 -4.29
C ASP A 83 10.80 -24.10 -2.90
N ASN A 84 10.55 -22.90 -2.37
CA ASN A 84 11.18 -22.38 -1.15
C ASN A 84 10.25 -22.32 0.06
N PHE A 85 8.95 -22.22 -0.15
CA PHE A 85 7.96 -22.14 0.92
C PHE A 85 6.62 -22.71 0.47
N ASP A 86 5.84 -23.15 1.44
CA ASP A 86 4.44 -23.53 1.25
C ASP A 86 3.62 -22.26 0.97
N THR A 87 2.97 -22.20 -0.18
CA THR A 87 2.45 -20.94 -0.72
C THR A 87 1.04 -20.65 -0.23
N MET A 88 0.67 -19.36 -0.17
CA MET A 88 -0.70 -18.95 0.14
C MET A 88 -1.04 -17.68 -0.63
N ILE A 89 -2.18 -17.71 -1.33
CA ILE A 89 -2.74 -16.58 -2.08
C ILE A 89 -3.94 -16.04 -1.31
N SER A 90 -4.07 -14.71 -1.24
CA SER A 90 -5.33 -14.05 -0.87
C SER A 90 -5.70 -13.01 -1.93
N VAL A 91 -6.99 -12.95 -2.26
CA VAL A 91 -7.61 -11.88 -3.06
C VAL A 91 -8.40 -11.01 -2.12
N ILE A 92 -8.05 -9.73 -2.04
CA ILE A 92 -8.63 -8.76 -1.11
C ILE A 92 -9.21 -7.61 -1.93
N ALA A 93 -10.45 -7.21 -1.65
CA ALA A 93 -11.09 -6.09 -2.32
C ALA A 93 -10.54 -4.73 -1.82
N SER A 94 -10.83 -3.66 -2.54
CA SER A 94 -10.39 -2.30 -2.21
C SER A 94 -10.84 -1.81 -0.82
N ASP A 95 -11.97 -2.33 -0.32
CA ASP A 95 -12.50 -2.06 1.03
C ASP A 95 -11.81 -2.88 2.14
N GLY A 96 -10.87 -3.75 1.76
CA GLY A 96 -10.11 -4.62 2.66
C GLY A 96 -10.80 -5.96 2.97
N SER A 97 -11.98 -6.24 2.42
CA SER A 97 -12.66 -7.51 2.59
C SER A 97 -11.95 -8.65 1.85
N MET A 98 -11.95 -9.85 2.45
CA MET A 98 -11.40 -11.05 1.82
C MET A 98 -12.39 -11.59 0.79
N VAL A 99 -11.95 -11.70 -0.46
CA VAL A 99 -12.73 -12.29 -1.57
C VAL A 99 -12.53 -13.80 -1.61
N ALA A 100 -11.28 -14.25 -1.53
CA ALA A 100 -10.90 -15.65 -1.59
C ALA A 100 -9.47 -15.85 -1.07
N GLU A 101 -9.18 -17.04 -0.57
CA GLU A 101 -7.83 -17.48 -0.22
C GLU A 101 -7.64 -18.97 -0.49
N ASN A 102 -6.40 -19.38 -0.75
CA ASN A 102 -6.04 -20.79 -0.96
C ASN A 102 -4.53 -21.00 -0.82
N ASP A 103 -4.13 -22.12 -0.22
CA ASP A 103 -2.76 -22.57 0.01
C ASP A 103 -2.34 -23.72 -0.92
N ASP A 104 -3.27 -24.61 -1.28
CA ASP A 104 -2.93 -25.82 -2.03
C ASP A 104 -3.41 -25.83 -3.49
N GLY A 105 -2.82 -26.75 -4.27
CA GLY A 105 -3.20 -27.06 -5.64
C GLY A 105 -3.80 -28.45 -5.76
N PRO A 106 -4.51 -28.77 -6.86
CA PRO A 106 -5.09 -30.10 -7.07
C PRO A 106 -4.05 -31.19 -7.36
N ASP A 107 -2.78 -30.83 -7.53
CA ASP A 107 -1.68 -31.74 -7.86
C ASP A 107 -1.00 -32.37 -6.63
N GLY A 108 -1.45 -32.01 -5.42
CA GLY A 108 -0.89 -32.50 -4.15
C GLY A 108 0.45 -31.87 -3.79
N SER A 109 0.86 -30.80 -4.47
CA SER A 109 1.98 -29.94 -4.07
C SER A 109 1.52 -28.82 -3.12
N THR A 110 2.48 -28.13 -2.51
CA THR A 110 2.26 -26.94 -1.67
C THR A 110 2.17 -25.63 -2.48
N ASN A 111 1.88 -25.75 -3.79
CA ASN A 111 1.69 -24.61 -4.68
C ASN A 111 0.20 -24.28 -4.73
N SER A 112 -0.17 -23.01 -4.58
CA SER A 112 -1.56 -22.59 -4.55
C SER A 112 -2.12 -22.37 -5.96
N LEU A 113 -3.35 -22.82 -6.19
CA LEU A 113 -4.16 -22.46 -7.35
C LEU A 113 -5.52 -21.91 -6.89
N LEU A 114 -5.75 -20.61 -7.05
CA LEU A 114 -6.98 -19.95 -6.60
C LEU A 114 -7.87 -19.56 -7.78
N PHE A 115 -9.16 -19.89 -7.70
CA PHE A 115 -10.18 -19.41 -8.63
C PHE A 115 -11.09 -18.40 -7.93
N ALA A 116 -11.29 -17.23 -8.54
CA ALA A 116 -12.19 -16.20 -8.02
C ALA A 116 -13.13 -15.67 -9.10
N ARG A 117 -14.36 -15.35 -8.68
CA ARG A 117 -15.34 -14.61 -9.49
C ARG A 117 -15.42 -13.19 -8.94
N ILE A 118 -15.21 -12.23 -9.81
CA ILE A 118 -15.23 -10.81 -9.48
C ILE A 118 -16.65 -10.28 -9.64
N THR A 119 -17.16 -9.62 -8.61
CA THR A 119 -18.54 -9.11 -8.58
C THR A 119 -18.61 -7.61 -8.82
N GLU A 120 -17.52 -6.89 -8.59
CA GLU A 120 -17.45 -5.43 -8.70
C GLU A 120 -16.23 -5.03 -9.52
N THR A 121 -16.36 -3.99 -10.35
CA THR A 121 -15.21 -3.43 -11.09
C THR A 121 -14.43 -2.52 -10.16
N ASP A 122 -13.24 -2.94 -9.76
CA ASP A 122 -12.37 -2.17 -8.87
C ASP A 122 -10.90 -2.66 -8.93
N GLU A 123 -10.04 -2.01 -8.14
CA GLU A 123 -8.71 -2.49 -7.82
C GLU A 123 -8.76 -3.57 -6.72
N TYR A 124 -8.08 -4.68 -6.96
CA TYR A 124 -7.94 -5.79 -6.03
C TYR A 124 -6.48 -5.97 -5.62
N ILE A 125 -6.28 -6.38 -4.37
CA ILE A 125 -4.97 -6.76 -3.84
C ILE A 125 -4.82 -8.28 -3.95
N ILE A 126 -3.70 -8.69 -4.52
CA ILE A 126 -3.24 -10.07 -4.57
C ILE A 126 -2.08 -10.20 -3.60
N ARG A 127 -2.33 -10.86 -2.47
CA ARG A 127 -1.35 -11.04 -1.41
C ARG A 127 -0.70 -12.41 -1.53
N VAL A 128 0.62 -12.41 -1.55
CA VAL A 128 1.49 -13.59 -1.49
C VAL A 128 2.10 -13.70 -0.10
N ARG A 129 1.97 -14.86 0.53
CA ARG A 129 2.68 -15.17 1.79
C ARG A 129 3.02 -16.66 1.86
N ALA A 130 3.80 -17.03 2.86
CA ALA A 130 3.93 -18.42 3.25
C ALA A 130 2.70 -18.89 4.05
N PHE A 131 2.32 -20.15 3.89
CA PHE A 131 1.47 -20.84 4.84
C PHE A 131 2.23 -21.00 6.17
N GLY A 132 1.58 -20.67 7.29
CA GLY A 132 2.22 -20.57 8.60
C GLY A 132 3.02 -19.28 8.85
N SER A 133 3.86 -19.28 9.89
CA SER A 133 4.52 -18.09 10.44
C SER A 133 5.96 -17.88 9.96
N THR A 134 6.53 -18.80 9.18
CA THR A 134 7.92 -18.69 8.71
C THR A 134 8.08 -19.32 7.33
N GLY A 135 8.50 -18.53 6.35
CA GLY A 135 8.76 -19.00 4.99
C GLY A 135 9.01 -17.81 4.07
N GLY A 136 9.92 -17.99 3.11
CA GLY A 136 10.29 -16.94 2.16
C GLY A 136 11.32 -17.47 1.17
N GLY A 137 11.44 -16.78 0.04
CA GLY A 137 12.26 -17.23 -1.06
C GLY A 137 11.62 -16.88 -2.39
N ARG A 138 12.17 -17.47 -3.47
CA ARG A 138 11.72 -17.16 -4.82
C ARG A 138 10.36 -17.77 -5.09
N PHE A 139 9.53 -17.05 -5.83
CA PHE A 139 8.24 -17.55 -6.29
C PHE A 139 7.92 -17.04 -7.70
N ARG A 140 6.91 -17.67 -8.31
CA ARG A 140 6.27 -17.24 -9.54
C ARG A 140 4.79 -17.04 -9.28
N LEU A 141 4.28 -15.84 -9.55
CA LEU A 141 2.87 -15.47 -9.44
C LEU A 141 2.32 -15.22 -10.83
N LYS A 142 1.18 -15.83 -11.17
CA LYS A 142 0.51 -15.63 -12.46
C LYS A 142 -0.99 -15.47 -12.27
N ILE A 143 -1.57 -14.52 -12.98
CA ILE A 143 -3.01 -14.29 -13.01
C ILE A 143 -3.52 -14.46 -14.43
N THR A 144 -4.55 -15.28 -14.57
CA THR A 144 -5.17 -15.57 -15.85
C THR A 144 -6.66 -15.21 -15.78
N ARG A 145 -7.09 -14.24 -16.58
CA ARG A 145 -8.53 -14.00 -16.81
C ARG A 145 -9.07 -15.12 -17.71
N LEU A 146 -9.99 -15.90 -17.17
CA LEU A 146 -10.67 -16.99 -17.86
C LEU A 146 -11.76 -16.38 -18.74
N LYS A 147 -11.62 -16.52 -20.06
CA LYS A 147 -12.69 -16.11 -20.98
C LYS A 147 -13.84 -17.12 -20.86
N PRO A 148 -15.10 -16.67 -20.82
CA PRO A 148 -16.24 -17.54 -21.06
C PRO A 148 -16.05 -18.24 -22.42
N ILE A 149 -16.23 -19.56 -22.46
CA ILE A 149 -16.28 -20.35 -23.69
C ILE A 149 -17.63 -20.17 -24.40
#